data_AF-A0A251ZWH2-F1
#
_entry.id   AF-A0A251ZWH2-F1
#
_cell.length_a   1.000
_cell.length_b   1.000
_cell.length_c   1.000
_cell.angle_alpha   90.00
_cell.angle_beta   90.00
_cell.angle_gamma   90.00
#
_symmetry.space_group_name_H-M   'P 1'
#
loop_
_entity.id
_entity.type
_entity.pdbx_description
1 polymer ?
#
loop_
_entity_poly.entity_id
_entity_poly.type
_entity_poly.pdbx_seq_one_letter_code
_entity_poly.pdbx_strand_id
1 'polypeptide(L)'
;MYSYKGIETQEEFDNRQEYLKSVDKNTFLLNDDTWFYAREVKKGNILACEYIHFAIDRELSKLNDPDCPYYFDPEPGYKFFKFCRYNSHLKGPLGGQPFILSDWQIWAFSMMLGWKHKHGQKKNYRQYSITYLECPRGSGKTAMMALFGLYMLTLDGEWEPEVYVAATKKDQANLLLNSVVRQVEYHKNKSLVKRLKVKRKREYLECKSTRAGVFKSLSRDSKSFDGMNIHCAMVDEIHAHKDSEIWDVLKSGANKRDQSMMVGITTAGTNFNGFGFSYSKFIKTLLSGVVEDESIFALIYTIDKNDDIYTRDTWVKANPSWYASINHNQFENDIKRTLTWVETKSETYTKLLNIWYQSNDKWLTPELINSCNTLTIPEENFKYDDCIIGVDLAYAEDMLAYVKVYEKFNQVDQKYHYYVYPVYYSPESLIEKNEKKNYLRWHDEGLLNSTPGDIIDFDIIQDQLSEEYHNTQLYEYAFDRYNAHQMAGSLQKKFGENMVIYCNQSMSGLNEATKFFKRLMIEKRIHFKHEIFVWNCLNAHVVSREGLIKITKDPTSPDEKIDGLAATLNALDRFIVKTNEDYDSPVFEIEIGRGG
;
A
#
# COMPACT_ATOMS: atom_id res chain seq x y z
N MET A 1 -15.34 -31.50 24.25
CA MET A 1 -14.73 -30.20 23.91
C MET A 1 -15.23 -29.80 22.54
N TYR A 2 -15.74 -28.58 22.36
CA TYR A 2 -16.24 -28.10 21.06
C TYR A 2 -15.08 -28.06 20.03
N SER A 3 -15.37 -28.41 18.76
CA SER A 3 -14.41 -28.43 17.64
C SER A 3 -15.17 -28.31 16.32
N TYR A 4 -14.55 -27.71 15.31
CA TYR A 4 -15.09 -27.71 13.95
C TYR A 4 -14.99 -29.09 13.30
N LYS A 5 -15.87 -29.35 12.33
CA LYS A 5 -15.94 -30.63 11.61
C LYS A 5 -15.04 -30.66 10.37
N GLY A 6 -14.46 -29.52 10.01
CA GLY A 6 -13.48 -29.35 8.95
C GLY A 6 -12.95 -27.91 8.93
N ILE A 7 -12.57 -27.43 7.74
CA ILE A 7 -12.20 -26.02 7.54
C ILE A 7 -13.39 -25.14 7.87
N GLU A 8 -13.16 -24.10 8.67
CA GLU A 8 -14.16 -23.16 9.16
C GLU A 8 -15.00 -22.60 8.01
N THR A 9 -16.30 -22.78 8.16
CA THR A 9 -17.34 -22.21 7.29
C THR A 9 -18.13 -21.13 8.02
N GLN A 10 -18.93 -20.35 7.28
CA GLN A 10 -19.86 -19.38 7.88
C GLN A 10 -20.83 -20.06 8.87
N GLU A 11 -21.32 -21.26 8.54
CA GLU A 11 -22.23 -22.02 9.41
C GLU A 11 -21.56 -22.44 10.72
N GLU A 12 -20.32 -22.94 10.65
CA GLU A 12 -19.55 -23.29 11.85
C GLU A 12 -19.26 -22.08 12.72
N PHE A 13 -18.88 -20.95 12.10
CA PHE A 13 -18.69 -19.68 12.80
C PHE A 13 -19.99 -19.21 13.47
N ASP A 14 -21.12 -19.24 12.78
CA ASP A 14 -22.41 -18.78 13.33
C ASP A 14 -22.87 -19.68 14.50
N ASN A 15 -22.72 -21.00 14.38
CA ASN A 15 -22.99 -21.95 15.46
C ASN A 15 -22.10 -21.69 16.69
N ARG A 16 -20.82 -21.36 16.44
CA ARG A 16 -19.87 -21.00 17.49
C ARG A 16 -20.25 -19.68 18.16
N GLN A 17 -20.71 -18.69 17.41
CA GLN A 17 -21.21 -17.43 17.95
C GLN A 17 -22.46 -17.61 18.82
N GLU A 18 -23.42 -18.44 18.40
CA GLU A 18 -24.60 -18.78 19.21
C GLU A 18 -24.23 -19.42 20.56
N TYR A 19 -23.26 -20.33 20.57
CA TYR A 19 -22.71 -20.89 21.81
C TYR A 19 -22.10 -19.80 22.71
N LEU A 20 -21.24 -18.93 22.15
CA LEU A 20 -20.56 -17.88 22.91
C LEU A 20 -21.52 -16.84 23.51
N LYS A 21 -22.68 -16.59 22.87
CA LYS A 21 -23.72 -15.70 23.42
C LYS A 21 -24.26 -16.18 24.77
N SER A 22 -24.34 -17.49 24.98
CA SER A 22 -25.04 -18.08 26.14
C SER A 22 -24.13 -18.77 27.15
N VAL A 23 -22.89 -19.13 26.77
CA VAL A 23 -21.98 -19.91 27.61
C VAL A 23 -21.73 -19.28 29.01
N ASP A 24 -21.79 -20.11 30.04
CA ASP A 24 -21.46 -19.74 31.43
C ASP A 24 -19.96 -19.94 31.74
N LYS A 25 -19.50 -19.51 32.92
CA LYS A 25 -18.08 -19.58 33.29
C LYS A 25 -17.57 -21.02 33.34
N ASN A 26 -18.31 -21.92 33.97
CA ASN A 26 -17.85 -23.29 34.21
C ASN A 26 -17.74 -24.03 32.88
N THR A 27 -18.74 -23.89 32.01
CA THR A 27 -18.73 -24.49 30.67
C THR A 27 -17.59 -23.92 29.82
N PHE A 28 -17.37 -22.59 29.85
CA PHE A 28 -16.30 -21.93 29.10
C PHE A 28 -14.91 -22.45 29.49
N LEU A 29 -14.66 -22.56 30.80
CA LEU A 29 -13.39 -23.05 31.33
C LEU A 29 -13.21 -24.56 31.09
N LEU A 30 -14.27 -25.36 31.26
CA LEU A 30 -14.23 -26.80 31.02
C LEU A 30 -13.95 -27.15 29.55
N ASN A 31 -14.53 -26.37 28.62
CA ASN A 31 -14.26 -26.52 27.19
C ASN A 31 -12.92 -25.91 26.75
N ASP A 32 -12.19 -25.30 27.69
CA ASP A 32 -10.93 -24.60 27.42
C ASP A 32 -11.07 -23.63 26.24
N ASP A 33 -12.14 -22.83 26.26
CA ASP A 33 -12.50 -21.92 25.17
C ASP A 33 -11.42 -20.85 24.95
N THR A 34 -10.58 -20.57 25.96
CA THR A 34 -9.42 -19.68 25.82
C THR A 34 -8.40 -20.17 24.80
N TRP A 35 -8.30 -21.48 24.58
CA TRP A 35 -7.37 -22.11 23.65
C TRP A 35 -8.04 -22.67 22.38
N PHE A 36 -9.35 -22.46 22.22
CA PHE A 36 -10.10 -23.00 21.09
C PHE A 36 -9.48 -22.62 19.74
N TYR A 37 -9.21 -21.32 19.52
CA TYR A 37 -8.61 -20.83 18.28
C TYR A 37 -7.28 -21.53 17.97
N ALA A 38 -6.36 -21.59 18.93
CA ALA A 38 -5.05 -22.21 18.76
C ALA A 38 -5.17 -23.71 18.41
N ARG A 39 -6.10 -24.43 19.04
CA ARG A 39 -6.36 -25.85 18.74
C ARG A 39 -6.90 -26.04 17.32
N GLU A 40 -7.86 -25.22 16.88
CA GLU A 40 -8.44 -25.36 15.55
C GLU A 40 -7.46 -24.93 14.45
N VAL A 41 -6.58 -23.95 14.70
CA VAL A 41 -5.45 -23.63 13.82
C VAL A 41 -4.48 -24.81 13.71
N LYS A 42 -4.11 -25.44 14.83
CA LYS A 42 -3.20 -26.61 14.82
C LYS A 42 -3.79 -27.85 14.14
N LYS A 43 -5.12 -27.99 14.13
CA LYS A 43 -5.82 -29.03 13.38
C LYS A 43 -5.95 -28.73 11.88
N GLY A 44 -5.69 -27.50 11.45
CA GLY A 44 -5.92 -27.04 10.08
C GLY A 44 -7.39 -26.69 9.77
N ASN A 45 -8.23 -26.59 10.81
CA ASN A 45 -9.64 -26.18 10.66
C ASN A 45 -9.76 -24.65 10.51
N ILE A 46 -8.86 -23.87 11.12
CA ILE A 46 -8.76 -22.43 10.86
C ILE A 46 -7.46 -22.17 10.11
N LEU A 47 -7.56 -21.58 8.91
CA LEU A 47 -6.41 -21.22 8.11
C LEU A 47 -5.68 -20.03 8.76
N ALA A 48 -4.37 -20.14 8.95
CA ALA A 48 -3.54 -19.11 9.54
C ALA A 48 -2.15 -19.08 8.89
N CYS A 49 -1.49 -17.92 8.90
CA CYS A 49 -0.14 -17.78 8.36
C CYS A 49 0.93 -18.29 9.33
N GLU A 50 2.16 -18.42 8.84
CA GLU A 50 3.31 -18.92 9.60
C GLU A 50 3.51 -18.18 10.94
N TYR A 51 3.30 -16.86 10.96
CA TYR A 51 3.49 -16.04 12.16
C TYR A 51 2.49 -16.35 13.27
N ILE A 52 1.26 -16.74 12.92
CA ILE A 52 0.26 -17.19 13.90
C ILE A 52 0.62 -18.59 14.42
N HIS A 53 1.10 -19.48 13.55
CA HIS A 53 1.60 -20.78 14.00
C HIS A 53 2.76 -20.62 14.99
N PHE A 54 3.73 -19.73 14.70
CA PHE A 54 4.82 -19.41 15.61
C PHE A 54 4.34 -18.83 16.94
N ALA A 55 3.38 -17.90 16.91
CA ALA A 55 2.79 -17.37 18.14
C ALA A 55 2.14 -18.49 18.98
N ILE A 56 1.35 -19.35 18.35
CA ILE A 56 0.72 -20.49 19.03
C ILE A 56 1.76 -21.43 19.62
N ASP A 57 2.81 -21.77 18.87
CA ASP A 57 3.88 -22.67 19.34
C ASP A 57 4.63 -22.08 20.53
N ARG A 58 4.91 -20.77 20.51
CA ARG A 58 5.50 -20.07 21.65
C ARG A 58 4.62 -20.18 22.89
N GLU A 59 3.31 -19.99 22.78
CA GLU A 59 2.40 -20.12 23.91
C GLU A 59 2.24 -21.57 24.39
N LEU A 60 2.14 -22.53 23.47
CA LEU A 60 2.04 -23.96 23.80
C LEU A 60 3.32 -24.52 24.43
N SER A 61 4.50 -24.04 23.99
CA SER A 61 5.77 -24.46 24.57
C SER A 61 5.85 -24.16 26.06
N LYS A 62 5.35 -22.98 26.49
CA LYS A 62 5.27 -22.60 27.91
C LYS A 62 4.33 -23.49 28.72
N LEU A 63 3.22 -23.95 28.12
CA LEU A 63 2.31 -24.88 28.81
C LEU A 63 2.93 -26.24 29.05
N ASN A 64 3.77 -26.69 28.11
CA ASN A 64 4.38 -28.02 28.14
C ASN A 64 5.74 -28.04 28.87
N ASP A 65 6.31 -26.88 29.15
CA ASP A 65 7.57 -26.75 29.87
C ASP A 65 7.33 -26.76 31.40
N PRO A 66 7.77 -27.81 32.12
CA PRO A 66 7.59 -27.91 33.56
C PRO A 66 8.37 -26.83 34.33
N ASP A 67 9.49 -26.35 33.77
CA ASP A 67 10.36 -25.34 34.37
C ASP A 67 9.96 -23.91 33.98
N CYS A 68 8.92 -23.75 33.16
CA CYS A 68 8.45 -22.45 32.72
C CYS A 68 8.16 -21.54 33.94
N PRO A 69 8.72 -20.32 34.02
CA PRO A 69 8.52 -19.44 35.17
C PRO A 69 7.10 -18.84 35.23
N TYR A 70 6.27 -19.12 34.23
CA TYR A 70 4.91 -18.62 34.07
C TYR A 70 3.87 -19.72 34.21
N TYR A 71 2.69 -19.36 34.69
CA TYR A 71 1.50 -20.20 34.64
C TYR A 71 0.38 -19.48 33.91
N PHE A 72 -0.51 -20.25 33.28
CA PHE A 72 -1.66 -19.71 32.58
C PHE A 72 -2.91 -19.71 33.48
N ASP A 73 -3.47 -18.52 33.71
CA ASP A 73 -4.76 -18.33 34.37
C ASP A 73 -5.83 -18.00 33.30
N PRO A 74 -6.82 -18.87 33.07
CA PRO A 74 -7.85 -18.61 32.06
C PRO A 74 -8.92 -17.60 32.53
N GLU A 75 -8.99 -17.26 33.82
CA GLU A 75 -10.06 -16.41 34.34
C GLU A 75 -10.07 -14.96 33.82
N PRO A 76 -8.92 -14.25 33.72
CA PRO A 76 -8.89 -12.90 33.15
C PRO A 76 -9.43 -12.84 31.73
N GLY A 77 -9.11 -13.83 30.89
CA GLY A 77 -9.64 -13.96 29.53
C GLY A 77 -11.17 -14.09 29.53
N TYR A 78 -11.73 -14.97 30.36
CA TYR A 78 -13.18 -15.09 30.51
C TYR A 78 -13.84 -13.81 31.05
N LYS A 79 -13.22 -13.14 32.03
CA LYS A 79 -13.75 -11.88 32.59
C LYS A 79 -13.83 -10.81 31.52
N PHE A 80 -12.80 -10.66 30.69
CA PHE A 80 -12.80 -9.71 29.59
C PHE A 80 -13.83 -10.09 28.51
N PHE A 81 -13.88 -11.36 28.09
CA PHE A 81 -14.91 -11.86 27.17
C PHE A 81 -16.33 -11.57 27.67
N LYS A 82 -16.62 -11.88 28.93
CA LYS A 82 -17.92 -11.62 29.56
C LYS A 82 -18.21 -10.12 29.64
N PHE A 83 -17.19 -9.29 29.91
CA PHE A 83 -17.32 -7.85 29.90
C PHE A 83 -17.71 -7.33 28.51
N CYS A 84 -17.05 -7.78 27.45
CA CYS A 84 -17.43 -7.45 26.07
C CYS A 84 -18.86 -7.86 25.76
N ARG A 85 -19.28 -9.08 26.15
CA ARG A 85 -20.65 -9.58 25.96
C ARG A 85 -21.74 -8.71 26.63
N TYR A 86 -21.41 -7.99 27.70
CA TYR A 86 -22.34 -7.04 28.32
C TYR A 86 -22.42 -5.68 27.61
N ASN A 87 -21.44 -5.36 26.78
CA ASN A 87 -21.43 -4.18 25.93
C ASN A 87 -22.12 -4.50 24.59
N SER A 88 -22.35 -3.47 23.76
CA SER A 88 -23.06 -3.63 22.50
C SER A 88 -22.28 -3.07 21.33
N HIS A 89 -22.55 -3.57 20.13
CA HIS A 89 -22.13 -2.89 18.91
C HIS A 89 -22.85 -1.53 18.84
N LEU A 90 -22.10 -0.45 18.61
CA LEU A 90 -22.63 0.92 18.64
C LEU A 90 -23.01 1.46 17.26
N LYS A 91 -22.56 0.82 16.19
CA LYS A 91 -22.65 1.30 14.81
C LYS A 91 -22.93 0.13 13.86
N GLY A 92 -23.51 0.46 12.71
CA GLY A 92 -23.73 -0.49 11.62
C GLY A 92 -24.89 -1.46 11.86
N PRO A 93 -25.02 -2.50 11.02
CA PRO A 93 -26.14 -3.44 11.04
C PRO A 93 -26.34 -4.18 12.37
N LEU A 94 -25.26 -4.36 13.14
CA LEU A 94 -25.28 -5.02 14.45
C LEU A 94 -25.62 -4.08 15.61
N GLY A 95 -25.97 -2.81 15.33
CA GLY A 95 -26.26 -1.80 16.34
C GLY A 95 -27.20 -2.29 17.44
N GLY A 96 -26.75 -2.22 18.69
CA GLY A 96 -27.49 -2.65 19.88
C GLY A 96 -27.41 -4.15 20.18
N GLN A 97 -26.84 -4.99 19.32
CA GLN A 97 -26.59 -6.39 19.65
C GLN A 97 -25.39 -6.54 20.61
N PRO A 98 -25.33 -7.59 21.45
CA PRO A 98 -24.18 -7.87 22.31
C PRO A 98 -22.86 -7.93 21.53
N PHE A 99 -21.77 -7.40 22.10
CA PHE A 99 -20.45 -7.47 21.48
C PHE A 99 -19.80 -8.82 21.81
N ILE A 100 -19.94 -9.80 20.92
CA ILE A 100 -19.35 -11.12 21.08
C ILE A 100 -17.98 -11.14 20.42
N LEU A 101 -16.95 -11.53 21.17
CA LEU A 101 -15.60 -11.68 20.63
C LEU A 101 -15.54 -12.92 19.73
N SER A 102 -14.87 -12.81 18.60
CA SER A 102 -14.50 -13.97 17.77
C SER A 102 -13.43 -14.81 18.48
N ASP A 103 -13.28 -16.08 18.14
CA ASP A 103 -12.38 -17.00 18.84
C ASP A 103 -10.92 -16.53 18.86
N TRP A 104 -10.43 -15.96 17.76
CA TRP A 104 -9.08 -15.39 17.72
C TRP A 104 -8.90 -14.22 18.69
N GLN A 105 -9.94 -13.41 18.90
CA GLN A 105 -9.94 -12.31 19.86
C GLN A 105 -9.98 -12.87 21.28
N ILE A 106 -10.82 -13.87 21.55
CA ILE A 106 -10.86 -14.57 22.84
C ILE A 106 -9.47 -15.11 23.17
N TRP A 107 -8.82 -15.80 22.24
CA TRP A 107 -7.47 -16.32 22.43
C TRP A 107 -6.45 -15.20 22.65
N ALA A 108 -6.41 -14.17 21.80
CA ALA A 108 -5.48 -13.05 21.92
C ALA A 108 -5.55 -12.36 23.30
N PHE A 109 -6.76 -11.99 23.74
CA PHE A 109 -6.94 -11.33 25.04
C PHE A 109 -6.72 -12.29 26.22
N SER A 110 -6.98 -13.59 26.05
CA SER A 110 -6.69 -14.60 27.07
C SER A 110 -5.18 -14.79 27.25
N MET A 111 -4.40 -14.85 26.18
CA MET A 111 -2.94 -14.91 26.26
C MET A 111 -2.36 -13.64 26.90
N MET A 112 -2.81 -12.48 26.41
CA MET A 112 -2.38 -11.18 26.91
C MET A 112 -2.64 -10.99 28.42
N LEU A 113 -3.75 -11.50 28.94
CA LEU A 113 -4.16 -11.30 30.34
C LEU A 113 -3.84 -12.48 31.27
N GLY A 114 -3.70 -13.69 30.73
CA GLY A 114 -3.71 -14.94 31.49
C GLY A 114 -2.34 -15.44 31.93
N TRP A 115 -1.28 -15.13 31.19
CA TRP A 115 0.08 -15.54 31.57
C TRP A 115 0.61 -14.71 32.73
N LYS A 116 1.00 -15.38 33.82
CA LYS A 116 1.43 -14.76 35.07
C LYS A 116 2.68 -15.41 35.63
N HIS A 117 3.52 -14.64 36.32
CA HIS A 117 4.70 -15.19 37.00
C HIS A 117 4.29 -16.12 38.15
N LYS A 118 4.92 -17.30 38.25
CA LYS A 118 4.71 -18.27 39.34
C LYS A 118 5.34 -17.83 40.67
N HIS A 119 6.49 -17.15 40.60
CA HIS A 119 7.37 -16.87 41.74
C HIS A 119 7.96 -15.45 41.70
N GLY A 120 8.69 -15.07 42.75
CA GLY A 120 9.38 -13.79 42.85
C GLY A 120 8.48 -12.62 43.26
N GLN A 121 9.02 -11.40 43.17
CA GLN A 121 8.31 -10.16 43.54
C GLN A 121 7.10 -9.87 42.65
N LYS A 122 7.13 -10.38 41.40
CA LYS A 122 6.04 -10.27 40.43
C LYS A 122 5.07 -11.46 40.48
N LYS A 123 5.04 -12.26 41.55
CA LYS A 123 4.13 -13.41 41.63
C LYS A 123 2.68 -12.99 41.35
N ASN A 124 2.00 -13.74 40.48
CA ASN A 124 0.63 -13.50 39.99
C ASN A 124 0.45 -12.25 39.12
N TYR A 125 1.51 -11.49 38.84
CA TYR A 125 1.48 -10.38 37.89
C TYR A 125 1.61 -10.91 36.47
N ARG A 126 0.92 -10.24 35.54
CA ARG A 126 1.00 -10.54 34.11
C ARG A 126 2.46 -10.57 33.62
N GLN A 127 2.75 -11.57 32.78
CA GLN A 127 4.00 -11.69 32.04
C GLN A 127 4.14 -10.56 31.02
N TYR A 128 3.11 -10.41 30.18
CA TYR A 128 3.16 -9.52 29.03
C TYR A 128 2.86 -8.08 29.43
N SER A 129 3.82 -7.19 29.18
CA SER A 129 3.70 -5.74 29.35
C SER A 129 3.52 -5.01 28.02
N ILE A 130 3.84 -5.67 26.90
CA ILE A 130 3.66 -5.14 25.55
C ILE A 130 2.88 -6.16 24.72
N THR A 131 1.89 -5.68 23.99
CA THR A 131 1.15 -6.46 23.00
C THR A 131 1.19 -5.77 21.65
N TYR A 132 1.48 -6.50 20.58
CA TYR A 132 1.47 -6.01 19.21
C TYR A 132 0.50 -6.81 18.35
N LEU A 133 -0.48 -6.14 17.74
CA LEU A 133 -1.48 -6.75 16.88
C LEU A 133 -1.44 -6.11 15.49
N GLU A 134 -0.90 -6.85 14.52
CA GLU A 134 -0.88 -6.46 13.11
C GLU A 134 -1.90 -7.31 12.35
N CYS A 135 -2.97 -6.69 11.86
CA CYS A 135 -3.97 -7.43 11.06
C CYS A 135 -4.63 -6.54 10.00
N PRO A 136 -5.30 -7.10 8.98
CA PRO A 136 -5.96 -6.30 7.95
C PRO A 136 -7.08 -5.39 8.47
N ARG A 137 -7.57 -4.49 7.62
CA ARG A 137 -8.72 -3.64 7.92
C ARG A 137 -9.98 -4.51 7.99
N GLY A 138 -10.90 -4.13 8.88
CA GLY A 138 -12.17 -4.84 9.06
C GLY A 138 -12.18 -5.88 10.19
N SER A 139 -11.04 -6.22 10.81
CA SER A 139 -10.97 -7.19 11.92
C SER A 139 -11.51 -6.68 13.28
N GLY A 140 -12.09 -5.48 13.33
CA GLY A 140 -12.68 -4.93 14.56
C GLY A 140 -11.69 -4.41 15.61
N LYS A 141 -10.40 -4.24 15.28
CA LYS A 141 -9.32 -3.76 16.18
C LYS A 141 -9.72 -2.57 17.06
N THR A 142 -10.14 -1.46 16.46
CA THR A 142 -10.45 -0.24 17.22
C THR A 142 -11.62 -0.44 18.18
N ALA A 143 -12.63 -1.24 17.81
CA ALA A 143 -13.78 -1.50 18.65
C ALA A 143 -13.43 -2.41 19.85
N MET A 144 -12.65 -3.47 19.62
CA MET A 144 -12.16 -4.32 20.71
C MET A 144 -11.22 -3.54 21.64
N MET A 145 -10.35 -2.67 21.09
CA MET A 145 -9.42 -1.85 21.88
C MET A 145 -10.14 -0.83 22.75
N ALA A 146 -11.24 -0.26 22.26
CA ALA A 146 -12.09 0.62 23.09
C ALA A 146 -12.64 -0.13 24.31
N LEU A 147 -13.17 -1.34 24.14
CA LEU A 147 -13.66 -2.16 25.25
C LEU A 147 -12.53 -2.60 26.17
N PHE A 148 -11.37 -2.92 25.61
CA PHE A 148 -10.19 -3.26 26.39
C PHE A 148 -9.71 -2.11 27.27
N GLY A 149 -9.54 -0.91 26.71
CA GLY A 149 -9.15 0.24 27.51
C GLY A 149 -10.18 0.60 28.60
N LEU A 150 -11.48 0.40 28.33
CA LEU A 150 -12.52 0.54 29.36
C LEU A 150 -12.39 -0.52 30.46
N TYR A 151 -12.08 -1.77 30.10
CA TYR A 151 -11.80 -2.84 31.04
C TYR A 151 -10.58 -2.50 31.92
N MET A 152 -9.49 -2.02 31.32
CA MET A 152 -8.28 -1.57 32.02
C MET A 152 -8.56 -0.41 32.99
N LEU A 153 -9.45 0.51 32.62
CA LEU A 153 -9.88 1.60 33.49
C LEU A 153 -10.67 1.13 34.72
N THR A 154 -11.36 -0.01 34.63
CA THR A 154 -12.48 -0.33 35.53
C THR A 154 -12.39 -1.65 36.29
N LEU A 155 -11.86 -2.70 35.67
CA LEU A 155 -11.99 -4.08 36.15
C LEU A 155 -10.67 -4.86 36.21
N ASP A 156 -9.55 -4.29 35.74
CA ASP A 156 -8.23 -4.95 35.77
C ASP A 156 -7.64 -5.07 37.19
N GLY A 157 -8.15 -4.28 38.15
CA GLY A 157 -7.81 -4.38 39.57
C GLY A 157 -6.81 -3.34 40.08
N GLU A 158 -6.29 -2.49 39.19
CA GLU A 158 -5.36 -1.43 39.54
C GLU A 158 -6.04 -0.19 40.16
N TRP A 159 -5.28 0.51 41.01
CA TRP A 159 -5.73 1.71 41.71
C TRP A 159 -5.32 2.94 40.91
N GLU A 160 -6.25 3.88 40.73
CA GLU A 160 -6.05 5.10 39.95
C GLU A 160 -5.39 4.80 38.57
N PRO A 161 -6.00 3.92 37.75
CA PRO A 161 -5.41 3.53 36.48
C PRO A 161 -5.44 4.70 35.49
N GLU A 162 -4.29 5.02 34.91
CA GLU A 162 -4.18 5.96 33.79
C GLU A 162 -4.17 5.19 32.47
N VAL A 163 -5.20 5.41 31.66
CA VAL A 163 -5.41 4.78 30.36
C VAL A 163 -5.31 5.82 29.25
N TYR A 164 -4.40 5.61 28.31
CA TYR A 164 -4.11 6.55 27.25
C TYR A 164 -4.27 5.94 25.86
N VAL A 165 -4.72 6.77 24.92
CA VAL A 165 -4.76 6.43 23.50
C VAL A 165 -3.89 7.40 22.74
N ALA A 166 -2.99 6.89 21.91
CA ALA A 166 -2.17 7.67 21.00
C ALA A 166 -2.39 7.22 19.55
N ALA A 167 -2.29 8.17 18.62
CA ALA A 167 -2.33 7.96 17.18
C ALA A 167 -1.53 9.08 16.50
N THR A 168 -1.33 9.00 15.18
CA THR A 168 -0.57 10.03 14.45
C THR A 168 -1.18 11.43 14.53
N LYS A 169 -2.52 11.49 14.66
CA LYS A 169 -3.30 12.73 14.84
C LYS A 169 -4.22 12.58 16.05
N LYS A 170 -4.38 13.65 16.83
CA LYS A 170 -5.28 13.67 18.01
C LYS A 170 -6.71 13.27 17.65
N ASP A 171 -7.20 13.69 16.49
CA ASP A 171 -8.55 13.34 16.04
C ASP A 171 -8.73 11.84 15.80
N GLN A 172 -7.69 11.13 15.37
CA GLN A 172 -7.72 9.67 15.27
C GLN A 172 -7.79 9.02 16.67
N ALA A 173 -6.96 9.49 17.62
CA ALA A 173 -7.02 9.00 19.01
C ALA A 173 -8.40 9.29 19.66
N ASN A 174 -9.02 10.42 19.32
CA ASN A 174 -10.37 10.78 19.76
C ASN A 174 -11.44 9.82 19.25
N LEU A 175 -11.26 9.13 18.11
CA LEU A 175 -12.23 8.15 17.62
C LEU A 175 -12.41 7.00 18.62
N LEU A 176 -11.31 6.51 19.19
CA LEU A 176 -11.33 5.43 20.18
C LEU A 176 -11.92 5.93 21.51
N LEU A 177 -11.47 7.08 22.02
CA LEU A 177 -12.04 7.72 23.23
C LEU A 177 -13.56 7.90 23.08
N ASN A 178 -14.01 8.47 21.96
CA ASN A 178 -15.43 8.68 21.70
C ASN A 178 -16.21 7.36 21.59
N SER A 179 -15.58 6.27 21.13
CA SER A 179 -16.18 4.95 21.12
C SER A 179 -16.43 4.45 22.55
N VAL A 180 -15.44 4.62 23.45
CA VAL A 180 -15.59 4.27 24.87
C VAL A 180 -16.67 5.11 25.54
N VAL A 181 -16.65 6.42 25.31
CA VAL A 181 -17.68 7.35 25.82
C VAL A 181 -19.08 6.87 25.42
N ARG A 182 -19.27 6.51 24.14
CA ARG A 182 -20.56 6.01 23.65
C ARG A 182 -20.94 4.67 24.27
N GLN A 183 -20.00 3.77 24.55
CA GLN A 183 -20.30 2.52 25.27
C GLN A 183 -20.84 2.81 26.68
N VAL A 184 -20.26 3.78 27.37
CA VAL A 184 -20.69 4.19 28.71
C VAL A 184 -22.05 4.90 28.67
N GLU A 185 -22.27 5.78 27.69
CA GLU A 185 -23.51 6.56 27.55
C GLU A 185 -24.70 5.72 27.05
N TYR A 186 -24.48 4.81 26.09
CA TYR A 186 -25.52 3.99 25.45
C TYR A 186 -25.74 2.64 26.14
N HIS A 187 -25.16 2.42 27.33
CA HIS A 187 -25.08 1.09 27.90
C HIS A 187 -26.47 0.50 28.23
N LYS A 188 -26.82 -0.60 27.55
CA LYS A 188 -28.06 -1.36 27.83
C LYS A 188 -28.13 -1.89 29.27
N ASN A 189 -26.98 -2.21 29.88
CA ASN A 189 -26.91 -2.70 31.25
C ASN A 189 -26.67 -1.55 32.26
N LYS A 190 -27.75 -0.84 32.60
CA LYS A 190 -27.73 0.29 33.56
C LYS A 190 -27.11 -0.07 34.92
N SER A 191 -27.19 -1.34 35.34
CA SER A 191 -26.64 -1.81 36.61
C SER A 191 -25.11 -1.85 36.60
N LEU A 192 -24.50 -2.23 35.47
CA LEU A 192 -23.05 -2.27 35.31
C LEU A 192 -22.47 -0.86 35.31
N VAL A 193 -23.02 0.08 34.51
CA VAL A 193 -22.59 1.49 34.50
C VAL A 193 -22.62 2.11 35.89
N LYS A 194 -23.71 1.88 36.64
CA LYS A 194 -23.86 2.42 38.00
C LYS A 194 -22.77 1.90 38.95
N ARG A 195 -22.34 0.64 38.77
CA ARG A 195 -21.25 0.04 39.55
C ARG A 195 -19.87 0.55 39.12
N LEU A 196 -19.64 0.68 37.82
CA LEU A 196 -18.37 1.19 37.27
C LEU A 196 -18.14 2.67 37.57
N LYS A 197 -19.21 3.44 37.86
CA LYS A 197 -19.14 4.87 38.23
C LYS A 197 -18.25 5.70 37.26
N VAL A 198 -18.29 5.36 35.97
CA VAL A 198 -17.56 6.07 34.92
C VAL A 198 -18.34 7.31 34.53
N LYS A 199 -17.67 8.45 34.47
CA LYS A 199 -18.27 9.73 34.08
C LYS A 199 -17.43 10.40 33.02
N ARG A 200 -18.11 10.99 32.04
CA ARG A 200 -17.47 11.85 31.06
C ARG A 200 -17.17 13.22 31.66
N LYS A 201 -15.92 13.65 31.52
CA LYS A 201 -15.46 15.03 31.67
C LYS A 201 -15.23 15.62 30.29
N ARG A 202 -14.84 16.90 30.23
CA ARG A 202 -14.66 17.61 28.95
C ARG A 202 -13.68 16.90 28.01
N GLU A 203 -12.55 16.44 28.53
CA GLU A 203 -11.46 15.86 27.71
C GLU A 203 -11.15 14.38 27.99
N TYR A 204 -11.79 13.78 29.00
CA TYR A 204 -11.43 12.43 29.48
C TYR A 204 -12.63 11.74 30.15
N LEU A 205 -12.51 10.43 30.37
CA LEU A 205 -13.41 9.68 31.26
C LEU A 205 -12.75 9.48 32.62
N GLU A 206 -13.53 9.61 33.69
CA GLU A 206 -13.12 9.39 35.08
C GLU A 206 -13.87 8.18 35.64
N CYS A 207 -13.16 7.22 36.21
CA CYS A 207 -13.74 6.08 36.92
C CYS A 207 -13.58 6.24 38.43
N LYS A 208 -14.68 6.55 39.13
CA LYS A 208 -14.62 6.74 40.59
C LYS A 208 -14.51 5.44 41.38
N SER A 209 -14.94 4.31 40.82
CA SER A 209 -14.82 3.02 41.52
C SER A 209 -13.37 2.55 41.63
N THR A 210 -12.50 2.98 40.71
CA THR A 210 -11.05 2.72 40.71
C THR A 210 -10.25 3.90 41.26
N ARG A 211 -10.83 4.68 42.17
CA ARG A 211 -10.19 5.84 42.84
C ARG A 211 -9.78 6.95 41.87
N ALA A 212 -10.69 7.32 40.97
CA ALA A 212 -10.51 8.39 39.99
C ALA A 212 -9.49 8.08 38.88
N GLY A 213 -9.40 6.80 38.47
CA GLY A 213 -8.70 6.44 37.23
C GLY A 213 -9.20 7.22 36.02
N VAL A 214 -8.33 7.43 35.05
CA VAL A 214 -8.53 8.38 33.95
C VAL A 214 -8.35 7.69 32.61
N PHE A 215 -9.22 7.95 31.65
CA PHE A 215 -9.05 7.56 30.25
C PHE A 215 -9.01 8.79 29.36
N LYS A 216 -7.91 9.01 28.64
CA LYS A 216 -7.70 10.21 27.80
C LYS A 216 -7.02 9.90 26.48
N SER A 217 -7.34 10.65 25.43
CA SER A 217 -6.58 10.68 24.18
C SER A 217 -5.41 11.67 24.27
N LEU A 218 -4.27 11.28 23.77
CA LEU A 218 -3.05 12.09 23.78
C LEU A 218 -2.93 12.90 22.48
N SER A 219 -2.53 14.17 22.62
CA SER A 219 -2.06 14.99 21.49
C SER A 219 -0.60 14.69 21.20
N ARG A 220 -0.08 15.16 20.07
CA ARG A 220 1.31 14.89 19.67
C ARG A 220 2.37 15.63 20.51
N ASP A 221 1.98 16.57 21.38
CA ASP A 221 2.92 17.42 22.13
C ASP A 221 3.70 16.62 23.19
N SER A 222 4.90 16.17 22.80
CA SER A 222 5.73 15.24 23.55
C SER A 222 6.19 15.75 24.93
N LYS A 223 6.27 17.07 25.09
CA LYS A 223 6.65 17.75 26.34
C LYS A 223 5.68 17.52 27.52
N SER A 224 4.49 16.95 27.28
CA SER A 224 3.47 16.72 28.32
C SER A 224 3.41 15.29 28.86
N PHE A 225 4.20 14.37 28.33
CA PHE A 225 4.16 12.94 28.70
C PHE A 225 5.18 12.53 29.76
N ASP A 226 6.19 13.36 29.99
CA ASP A 226 7.20 13.09 31.01
C ASP A 226 6.56 13.19 32.41
N GLY A 227 6.56 12.08 33.14
CA GLY A 227 5.93 12.02 34.47
C GLY A 227 4.64 11.19 34.55
N MET A 228 4.01 10.79 33.44
CA MET A 228 2.79 9.95 33.47
C MET A 228 3.03 8.60 34.15
N ASN A 229 2.01 8.10 34.84
CA ASN A 229 2.04 6.84 35.59
C ASN A 229 1.09 5.84 34.92
N ILE A 230 1.51 5.34 33.75
CA ILE A 230 0.60 4.70 32.79
C ILE A 230 0.24 3.28 33.26
N HIS A 231 -1.06 3.00 33.33
CA HIS A 231 -1.56 1.63 33.49
C HIS A 231 -1.82 0.96 32.13
N CYS A 232 -2.40 1.67 31.17
CA CYS A 232 -2.57 1.15 29.82
C CYS A 232 -2.33 2.23 28.77
N ALA A 233 -1.51 1.92 27.75
CA ALA A 233 -1.32 2.78 26.60
C ALA A 233 -1.68 2.02 25.33
N MET A 234 -2.59 2.58 24.53
CA MET A 234 -3.02 2.01 23.26
C MET A 234 -2.54 2.90 22.12
N VAL A 235 -1.67 2.36 21.27
CA VAL A 235 -1.11 3.08 20.12
C VAL A 235 -1.74 2.53 18.86
N ASP A 236 -2.59 3.34 18.23
CA ASP A 236 -3.28 2.99 16.99
C ASP A 236 -2.45 3.40 15.77
N GLU A 237 -2.62 2.65 14.68
CA GLU A 237 -1.97 2.80 13.39
C GLU A 237 -0.44 2.97 13.47
N ILE A 238 0.26 2.07 14.18
CA ILE A 238 1.74 2.06 14.29
C ILE A 238 2.46 2.28 12.95
N HIS A 239 2.00 1.67 11.84
CA HIS A 239 2.56 1.85 10.50
C HIS A 239 2.64 3.29 10.00
N ALA A 240 1.80 4.18 10.54
CA ALA A 240 1.71 5.57 10.12
C ALA A 240 2.55 6.53 10.99
N HIS A 241 3.12 6.07 12.11
CA HIS A 241 4.04 6.88 12.92
C HIS A 241 5.37 7.04 12.20
N LYS A 242 5.89 8.28 12.20
CA LYS A 242 7.14 8.62 11.49
C LYS A 242 8.37 8.01 12.15
N ASP A 243 8.39 8.05 13.48
CA ASP A 243 9.49 7.65 14.37
C ASP A 243 8.93 6.95 15.62
N SER A 244 9.82 6.52 16.52
CA SER A 244 9.46 5.80 17.75
C SER A 244 9.14 6.72 18.95
N GLU A 245 9.21 8.05 18.80
CA GLU A 245 9.19 8.99 19.94
C GLU A 245 7.99 8.78 20.86
N ILE A 246 6.78 8.73 20.30
CA ILE A 246 5.54 8.51 21.06
C ILE A 246 5.55 7.13 21.75
N TRP A 247 6.04 6.10 21.06
CA TRP A 247 6.11 4.75 21.61
C TRP A 247 7.06 4.69 22.81
N ASP A 248 8.25 5.25 22.68
CA ASP A 248 9.29 5.20 23.71
C ASP A 248 8.90 6.00 24.96
N VAL A 249 8.26 7.15 24.76
CA VAL A 249 7.72 7.98 25.84
C VAL A 249 6.62 7.24 26.62
N LEU A 250 5.68 6.59 25.92
CA LEU A 250 4.63 5.80 26.56
C LEU A 250 5.21 4.58 27.28
N LYS A 251 6.21 3.93 26.70
CA LYS A 251 6.93 2.81 27.32
C LYS A 251 7.60 3.23 28.62
N SER A 252 8.28 4.37 28.61
CA SER A 252 8.89 4.95 29.81
C SER A 252 7.85 5.22 30.91
N GLY A 253 6.70 5.81 30.56
CA GLY A 253 5.60 6.06 31.50
C GLY A 253 4.96 4.78 32.04
N ALA A 254 4.86 3.72 31.23
CA ALA A 254 4.31 2.42 31.62
C ALA A 254 5.23 1.65 32.58
N ASN A 255 6.56 1.80 32.46
CA ASN A 255 7.53 1.12 33.32
C ASN A 255 7.43 1.49 34.81
N LYS A 256 6.66 2.53 35.16
CA LYS A 256 6.43 2.94 36.56
C LYS A 256 5.43 2.04 37.30
N ARG A 257 4.71 1.15 36.62
CA ARG A 257 3.76 0.20 37.23
C ARG A 257 4.10 -1.23 36.81
N ASP A 258 4.05 -2.14 37.78
CA ASP A 258 4.34 -3.57 37.54
C ASP A 258 3.26 -4.30 36.72
N GLN A 259 2.06 -3.73 36.64
CA GLN A 259 0.92 -4.26 35.88
C GLN A 259 0.50 -3.36 34.73
N SER A 260 1.39 -2.51 34.22
CA SER A 260 1.10 -1.73 33.03
C SER A 260 1.02 -2.60 31.77
N MET A 261 0.33 -2.09 30.75
CA MET A 261 0.24 -2.74 29.45
C MET A 261 0.28 -1.72 28.32
N MET A 262 1.21 -1.88 27.41
CA MET A 262 1.20 -1.23 26.11
C MET A 262 0.55 -2.14 25.07
N VAL A 263 -0.35 -1.58 24.26
CA VAL A 263 -0.96 -2.30 23.14
C VAL A 263 -0.79 -1.49 21.87
N GLY A 264 0.04 -2.01 20.97
CA GLY A 264 0.19 -1.51 19.63
C GLY A 264 -0.75 -2.23 18.68
N ILE A 265 -1.61 -1.49 17.98
CA ILE A 265 -2.43 -2.06 16.92
C ILE A 265 -2.11 -1.42 15.59
N THR A 266 -2.09 -2.22 14.52
CA THR A 266 -1.79 -1.68 13.20
C THR A 266 -2.28 -2.54 12.06
N THR A 267 -2.13 -1.97 10.87
CA THR A 267 -2.23 -2.62 9.57
C THR A 267 -0.89 -2.43 8.85
N ALA A 268 -0.57 -3.23 7.86
CA ALA A 268 0.60 -3.00 7.04
C ALA A 268 0.52 -1.63 6.34
N GLY A 269 1.69 -1.05 6.09
CA GLY A 269 1.84 0.26 5.48
C GLY A 269 2.68 0.23 4.21
N THR A 270 2.97 1.44 3.72
CA THR A 270 3.75 1.67 2.50
C THR A 270 5.13 2.27 2.78
N ASN A 271 5.39 2.70 4.01
CA ASN A 271 6.65 3.33 4.42
C ASN A 271 7.61 2.31 5.05
N PHE A 272 8.55 1.81 4.25
CA PHE A 272 9.56 0.85 4.69
C PHE A 272 10.66 1.48 5.56
N ASN A 273 10.75 2.81 5.59
CA ASN A 273 11.71 3.55 6.41
C ASN A 273 11.09 4.00 7.75
N GLY A 274 9.81 3.69 8.00
CA GLY A 274 9.09 4.10 9.20
C GLY A 274 9.31 3.18 10.39
N PHE A 275 8.98 3.71 11.58
CA PHE A 275 8.98 2.94 12.83
C PHE A 275 8.14 1.67 12.72
N GLY A 276 6.94 1.74 12.14
CA GLY A 276 6.06 0.58 12.06
C GLY A 276 6.59 -0.58 11.24
N PHE A 277 7.32 -0.33 10.14
CA PHE A 277 7.96 -1.40 9.36
C PHE A 277 9.10 -2.04 10.15
N SER A 278 9.96 -1.21 10.75
CA SER A 278 11.07 -1.67 11.57
C SER A 278 10.59 -2.50 12.76
N TYR A 279 9.52 -2.07 13.43
CA TYR A 279 8.91 -2.78 14.54
C TYR A 279 8.24 -4.08 14.09
N SER A 280 7.50 -4.09 12.97
CA SER A 280 6.94 -5.32 12.38
C SER A 280 8.04 -6.34 12.07
N LYS A 281 9.17 -5.91 11.48
CA LYS A 281 10.32 -6.77 11.21
C LYS A 281 10.91 -7.38 12.49
N PHE A 282 11.07 -6.57 13.54
CA PHE A 282 11.50 -7.04 14.86
C PHE A 282 10.52 -8.10 15.43
N ILE A 283 9.21 -7.84 15.36
CA ILE A 283 8.20 -8.79 15.83
C ILE A 283 8.25 -10.10 15.03
N LYS A 284 8.47 -10.08 13.72
CA LYS A 284 8.65 -11.29 12.91
C LYS A 284 9.87 -12.11 13.36
N THR A 285 10.98 -11.45 13.71
CA THR A 285 12.16 -12.13 14.27
C THR A 285 11.92 -12.68 15.68
N LEU A 286 11.10 -12.00 16.49
CA LEU A 286 10.66 -12.49 17.81
C LEU A 286 9.79 -13.74 17.68
N LEU A 287 8.79 -13.71 16.78
CA LEU A 287 7.88 -14.83 16.58
C LEU A 287 8.61 -16.07 16.05
N SER A 288 9.53 -15.90 15.09
CA SER A 288 10.35 -17.00 14.57
C SER A 288 11.41 -17.53 15.55
N GLY A 289 11.56 -16.92 16.74
CA GLY A 289 12.51 -17.36 17.76
C GLY A 289 13.96 -16.93 17.52
N VAL A 290 14.22 -16.02 16.57
CA VAL A 290 15.56 -15.46 16.33
C VAL A 290 15.95 -14.48 17.43
N VAL A 291 14.97 -13.76 17.97
CA VAL A 291 15.12 -12.84 19.10
C VAL A 291 14.19 -13.29 20.22
N GLU A 292 14.65 -13.16 21.47
CA GLU A 292 13.84 -13.49 22.64
C GLU A 292 13.49 -12.22 23.42
N ASP A 293 12.19 -12.00 23.62
CA ASP A 293 11.66 -11.04 24.59
C ASP A 293 10.38 -11.62 25.21
N GLU A 294 10.48 -12.03 26.47
CA GLU A 294 9.38 -12.66 27.21
C GLU A 294 8.30 -11.68 27.66
N SER A 295 8.54 -10.37 27.55
CA SER A 295 7.60 -9.31 27.92
C SER A 295 6.62 -8.94 26.79
N ILE A 296 6.89 -9.40 25.57
CA ILE A 296 6.11 -9.07 24.37
C ILE A 296 5.24 -10.26 23.94
N PHE A 297 3.94 -10.00 23.82
CA PHE A 297 3.01 -10.85 23.08
C PHE A 297 2.72 -10.21 21.72
N ALA A 298 2.71 -11.00 20.64
CA ALA A 298 2.47 -10.44 19.33
C ALA A 298 1.72 -11.39 18.41
N LEU A 299 0.87 -10.82 17.56
CA LEU A 299 0.14 -11.53 16.50
C LEU A 299 0.24 -10.74 15.20
N ILE A 300 0.65 -11.42 14.13
CA ILE A 300 0.70 -10.87 12.77
C ILE A 300 -0.17 -11.75 11.89
N TYR A 301 -1.25 -11.19 11.36
CA TYR A 301 -2.13 -11.83 10.39
C TYR A 301 -1.81 -11.30 8.99
N THR A 302 -1.39 -12.16 8.08
CA THR A 302 -0.98 -11.82 6.72
C THR A 302 -1.05 -13.07 5.85
N ILE A 303 -0.51 -13.02 4.64
CA ILE A 303 -0.33 -14.21 3.78
C ILE A 303 1.08 -14.76 3.90
N ASP A 304 1.28 -16.03 3.53
CA ASP A 304 2.61 -16.63 3.44
C ASP A 304 3.27 -16.33 2.08
N LYS A 305 4.60 -16.44 2.03
CA LYS A 305 5.42 -16.06 0.85
C LYS A 305 4.98 -16.70 -0.48
N ASN A 306 4.46 -17.92 -0.42
CA ASN A 306 4.11 -18.73 -1.60
C ASN A 306 2.60 -18.86 -1.83
N ASP A 307 1.78 -18.09 -1.10
CA ASP A 307 0.33 -18.12 -1.27
C ASP A 307 -0.09 -17.45 -2.58
N ASP A 308 -1.11 -18.03 -3.24
CA ASP A 308 -1.78 -17.36 -4.36
C ASP A 308 -2.79 -16.34 -3.82
N ILE A 309 -2.45 -15.06 -3.98
CA ILE A 309 -3.25 -13.92 -3.51
C ILE A 309 -4.65 -13.81 -4.12
N TYR A 310 -4.96 -14.58 -5.16
CA TYR A 310 -6.26 -14.59 -5.82
C TYR A 310 -7.19 -15.72 -5.36
N THR A 311 -6.78 -16.48 -4.34
CA THR A 311 -7.55 -17.59 -3.79
C THR A 311 -8.26 -17.23 -2.50
N ARG A 312 -9.46 -17.79 -2.31
CA ARG A 312 -10.26 -17.59 -1.08
C ARG A 312 -9.52 -18.02 0.18
N ASP A 313 -8.82 -19.15 0.13
CA ASP A 313 -8.10 -19.70 1.28
C ASP A 313 -7.03 -18.73 1.79
N THR A 314 -6.32 -18.06 0.87
CA THR A 314 -5.35 -17.01 1.18
C THR A 314 -6.02 -15.80 1.85
N TRP A 315 -7.22 -15.42 1.40
CA TRP A 315 -7.96 -14.31 1.99
C TRP A 315 -8.43 -14.63 3.41
N VAL A 316 -8.96 -15.85 3.63
CA VAL A 316 -9.37 -16.34 4.95
C VAL A 316 -8.16 -16.37 5.89
N LYS A 317 -7.03 -16.91 5.42
CA LYS A 317 -5.76 -16.98 6.16
C LYS A 317 -5.30 -15.61 6.67
N ALA A 318 -5.33 -14.59 5.80
CA ALA A 318 -4.93 -13.23 6.16
C ALA A 318 -5.91 -12.53 7.10
N ASN A 319 -7.19 -12.93 7.10
CA ASN A 319 -8.27 -12.21 7.75
C ASN A 319 -8.95 -13.04 8.85
N PRO A 320 -8.52 -12.93 10.13
CA PRO A 320 -9.08 -13.75 11.21
C PRO A 320 -10.55 -13.43 11.55
N SER A 321 -11.11 -12.38 10.98
CA SER A 321 -12.52 -11.99 11.10
C SER A 321 -13.30 -12.21 9.80
N TRP A 322 -12.84 -13.10 8.91
CA TRP A 322 -13.43 -13.35 7.59
C TRP A 322 -14.95 -13.56 7.67
N TYR A 323 -15.42 -14.46 8.54
CA TYR A 323 -16.85 -14.77 8.73
C TYR A 323 -17.58 -13.84 9.70
N ALA A 324 -16.87 -12.91 10.35
CA ALA A 324 -17.44 -12.01 11.36
C ALA A 324 -17.87 -10.66 10.79
N SER A 325 -17.03 -10.05 9.94
CA SER A 325 -17.20 -8.64 9.56
C SER A 325 -16.70 -8.27 8.17
N ILE A 326 -16.09 -9.19 7.43
CA ILE A 326 -15.59 -8.92 6.08
C ILE A 326 -16.69 -9.15 5.06
N ASN A 327 -16.88 -8.20 4.14
CA ASN A 327 -17.78 -8.37 2.99
C ASN A 327 -17.03 -9.13 1.89
N HIS A 328 -17.31 -10.42 1.72
CA HIS A 328 -16.58 -11.31 0.81
C HIS A 328 -16.67 -10.86 -0.65
N ASN A 329 -17.85 -10.41 -1.10
CA ASN A 329 -18.06 -9.94 -2.48
C ASN A 329 -17.24 -8.69 -2.78
N GLN A 330 -17.24 -7.71 -1.87
CA GLN A 330 -16.44 -6.49 -2.04
C GLN A 330 -14.95 -6.80 -2.01
N PHE A 331 -14.52 -7.68 -1.09
CA PHE A 331 -13.13 -8.10 -0.97
C PHE A 331 -12.63 -8.76 -2.26
N GLU A 332 -13.37 -9.73 -2.79
CA GLU A 332 -13.04 -10.41 -4.04
C GLU A 332 -12.96 -9.43 -5.22
N ASN A 333 -13.92 -8.50 -5.32
CA ASN A 333 -13.91 -7.47 -6.35
C ASN A 333 -12.67 -6.56 -6.26
N ASP A 334 -12.29 -6.14 -5.05
CA ASP A 334 -11.13 -5.27 -4.83
C ASP A 334 -9.81 -6.00 -5.11
N ILE A 335 -9.71 -7.30 -4.78
CA ILE A 335 -8.57 -8.15 -5.16
C ILE A 335 -8.49 -8.30 -6.69
N LYS A 336 -9.60 -8.61 -7.36
CA LYS A 336 -9.62 -8.75 -8.83
C LYS A 336 -9.25 -7.46 -9.55
N ARG A 337 -9.66 -6.29 -9.04
CA ARG A 337 -9.27 -4.97 -9.59
C ARG A 337 -7.76 -4.77 -9.63
N THR A 338 -7.00 -5.40 -8.74
CA THR A 338 -5.53 -5.29 -8.76
C THR A 338 -4.86 -5.91 -9.99
N LEU A 339 -5.56 -6.80 -10.72
CA LEU A 339 -5.08 -7.40 -11.97
C LEU A 339 -5.03 -6.37 -13.10
N THR A 340 -5.97 -5.42 -13.11
CA THR A 340 -6.09 -4.42 -14.17
C THR A 340 -5.57 -3.05 -13.74
N TRP A 341 -5.76 -2.67 -12.48
CA TRP A 341 -5.46 -1.34 -11.96
C TRP A 341 -4.37 -1.41 -10.90
N VAL A 342 -3.12 -1.32 -11.34
CA VAL A 342 -1.91 -1.46 -10.51
C VAL A 342 -1.89 -0.46 -9.35
N GLU A 343 -2.44 0.74 -9.56
CA GLU A 343 -2.53 1.80 -8.55
C GLU A 343 -3.37 1.39 -7.32
N THR A 344 -4.26 0.40 -7.47
CA THR A 344 -5.05 -0.15 -6.36
C THR A 344 -4.29 -1.16 -5.50
N LYS A 345 -3.16 -1.71 -5.98
CA LYS A 345 -2.38 -2.74 -5.26
C LYS A 345 -1.93 -2.27 -3.90
N SER A 346 -1.46 -1.03 -3.78
CA SER A 346 -0.98 -0.50 -2.50
C SER A 346 -2.06 -0.50 -1.43
N GLU A 347 -3.26 0.01 -1.73
CA GLU A 347 -4.37 0.02 -0.79
C GLU A 347 -4.87 -1.41 -0.54
N THR A 348 -5.05 -2.21 -1.60
CA THR A 348 -5.57 -3.57 -1.49
C THR A 348 -4.64 -4.49 -0.71
N TYR A 349 -3.36 -4.58 -1.06
CA TYR A 349 -2.42 -5.49 -0.41
C TYR A 349 -2.15 -5.09 1.03
N THR A 350 -2.01 -3.78 1.33
CA THR A 350 -1.79 -3.35 2.71
C THR A 350 -3.04 -3.48 3.58
N LYS A 351 -4.24 -3.17 3.05
CA LYS A 351 -5.47 -3.10 3.87
C LYS A 351 -6.29 -4.39 3.88
N LEU A 352 -6.23 -5.22 2.84
CA LEU A 352 -7.01 -6.46 2.74
C LEU A 352 -6.16 -7.71 3.04
N LEU A 353 -4.90 -7.73 2.62
CA LEU A 353 -3.99 -8.86 2.82
C LEU A 353 -2.96 -8.61 3.93
N ASN A 354 -2.88 -7.38 4.43
CA ASN A 354 -1.92 -6.97 5.45
C ASN A 354 -0.47 -7.29 5.05
N ILE A 355 -0.13 -6.96 3.80
CA ILE A 355 1.22 -7.08 3.23
C ILE A 355 1.84 -5.69 3.21
N TRP A 356 3.05 -5.55 3.73
CA TRP A 356 3.82 -4.34 3.52
C TRP A 356 4.13 -4.21 2.03
N TYR A 357 3.59 -3.17 1.42
CA TYR A 357 3.70 -2.95 -0.01
C TYR A 357 4.04 -1.49 -0.24
N GLN A 358 5.20 -1.26 -0.82
CA GLN A 358 5.53 0.01 -1.42
C GLN A 358 5.33 -0.22 -2.91
N SER A 359 4.53 0.63 -3.54
CA SER A 359 4.49 0.66 -4.99
C SER A 359 5.89 1.05 -5.47
N ASN A 360 6.73 0.05 -5.71
CA ASN A 360 7.92 0.19 -6.53
C ASN A 360 7.55 0.08 -8.01
N ASP A 361 6.28 0.32 -8.35
CA ASP A 361 5.77 0.21 -9.71
C ASP A 361 6.43 1.31 -10.54
N LYS A 362 7.56 0.95 -11.15
CA LYS A 362 8.04 1.58 -12.37
C LYS A 362 6.81 1.68 -13.27
N TRP A 363 6.52 2.89 -13.71
CA TRP A 363 5.38 3.18 -14.58
C TRP A 363 5.31 2.21 -15.77
N LEU A 364 6.48 1.76 -16.22
CA LEU A 364 6.70 0.67 -17.17
C LEU A 364 7.53 -0.44 -16.51
N THR A 365 6.99 -1.65 -16.40
CA THR A 365 7.75 -2.81 -15.89
C THR A 365 8.68 -3.38 -16.98
N PRO A 366 9.81 -4.02 -16.62
CA PRO A 366 10.68 -4.65 -17.61
C PRO A 366 9.97 -5.65 -18.52
N GLU A 367 9.02 -6.41 -17.97
CA GLU A 367 8.23 -7.39 -18.73
C GLU A 367 7.34 -6.70 -19.77
N LEU A 368 6.70 -5.58 -19.40
CA LEU A 368 5.87 -4.79 -20.31
C LEU A 368 6.72 -4.19 -21.44
N ILE A 369 7.88 -3.61 -21.09
CA ILE A 369 8.82 -3.04 -22.06
C ILE A 369 9.30 -4.10 -23.05
N ASN A 370 9.76 -5.24 -22.55
CA ASN A 370 10.22 -6.34 -23.39
C ASN A 370 9.12 -6.91 -24.28
N SER A 371 7.86 -6.88 -23.85
CA SER A 371 6.73 -7.34 -24.67
C SER A 371 6.41 -6.47 -25.89
N CYS A 372 6.90 -5.23 -25.91
CA CYS A 372 6.76 -4.27 -27.03
C CYS A 372 8.08 -4.04 -27.78
N ASN A 373 9.20 -4.59 -27.28
CA ASN A 373 10.51 -4.57 -27.89
C ASN A 373 10.62 -5.59 -29.05
N THR A 374 9.66 -5.54 -29.98
CA THR A 374 9.38 -6.58 -30.97
C THR A 374 9.51 -6.11 -32.41
N LEU A 375 9.90 -4.85 -32.64
CA LEU A 375 9.97 -4.30 -33.99
C LEU A 375 10.99 -5.04 -34.86
N THR A 376 10.54 -5.60 -35.98
CA THR A 376 11.39 -6.26 -36.98
C THR A 376 11.18 -5.72 -38.38
N ILE A 377 10.28 -4.76 -38.55
CA ILE A 377 9.95 -4.18 -39.85
C ILE A 377 10.99 -3.07 -40.12
N PRO A 378 11.65 -3.05 -41.29
CA PRO A 378 12.52 -1.94 -41.68
C PRO A 378 11.72 -0.63 -41.84
N GLU A 379 12.33 0.50 -41.49
CA GLU A 379 11.70 1.82 -41.55
C GLU A 379 11.21 2.18 -42.97
N GLU A 380 11.93 1.76 -44.01
CA GLU A 380 11.60 1.98 -45.42
C GLU A 380 10.18 1.52 -45.81
N ASN A 381 9.63 0.55 -45.09
CA ASN A 381 8.27 0.03 -45.31
C ASN A 381 7.16 0.99 -44.86
N PHE A 382 7.52 2.09 -44.21
CA PHE A 382 6.61 3.15 -43.74
C PHE A 382 6.67 4.42 -44.58
N LYS A 383 7.33 4.38 -45.75
CA LYS A 383 7.51 5.54 -46.63
C LYS A 383 6.22 6.31 -46.97
N TYR A 384 5.08 5.62 -46.97
CA TYR A 384 3.76 6.19 -47.28
C TYR A 384 2.82 6.27 -46.07
N ASP A 385 3.28 5.86 -44.89
CA ASP A 385 2.50 5.93 -43.65
C ASP A 385 2.82 7.24 -42.93
N ASP A 386 1.81 7.87 -42.31
CA ASP A 386 2.00 9.17 -41.66
C ASP A 386 3.02 9.07 -40.53
N CYS A 387 4.00 9.98 -40.56
CA CYS A 387 5.06 10.10 -39.58
C CYS A 387 4.91 11.40 -38.80
N ILE A 388 5.07 11.33 -37.48
CA ILE A 388 5.32 12.51 -36.64
C ILE A 388 6.67 12.34 -35.98
N ILE A 389 7.52 13.38 -36.06
CA ILE A 389 8.84 13.37 -35.45
C ILE A 389 8.79 14.15 -34.15
N GLY A 390 8.95 13.46 -33.04
CA GLY A 390 9.11 14.07 -31.73
C GLY A 390 10.57 14.42 -31.50
N VAL A 391 10.85 15.60 -30.95
CA VAL A 391 12.21 16.07 -30.68
C VAL A 391 12.33 16.44 -29.20
N ASP A 392 13.37 15.93 -28.55
CA ASP A 392 13.79 16.33 -27.21
C ASP A 392 15.21 16.89 -27.26
N LEU A 393 15.30 18.21 -27.20
CA LEU A 393 16.57 18.93 -27.20
C LEU A 393 17.04 19.05 -25.74
N ALA A 394 17.85 18.09 -25.31
CA ALA A 394 18.62 18.22 -24.08
C ALA A 394 19.57 19.43 -24.14
N TYR A 395 20.20 19.77 -23.01
CA TYR A 395 21.31 20.72 -23.03
C TYR A 395 22.41 20.24 -23.99
N ALA A 396 23.06 21.15 -24.71
CA ALA A 396 24.01 20.82 -25.78
C ALA A 396 25.21 19.95 -25.31
N GLU A 397 25.47 19.87 -24.01
CA GLU A 397 26.53 19.06 -23.40
C GLU A 397 26.10 17.59 -23.14
N ASP A 398 24.86 17.21 -23.45
CA ASP A 398 24.27 15.91 -23.09
C ASP A 398 23.65 15.19 -24.31
N MET A 399 23.11 13.99 -24.10
CA MET A 399 22.47 13.20 -25.17
C MET A 399 21.20 13.89 -25.70
N LEU A 400 21.08 14.00 -27.03
CA LEU A 400 19.88 14.47 -27.72
C LEU A 400 19.17 13.30 -28.39
N ALA A 401 17.84 13.37 -28.45
CA ALA A 401 17.03 12.39 -29.16
C ALA A 401 15.99 13.07 -30.06
N TYR A 402 15.83 12.55 -31.27
CA TYR A 402 14.59 12.69 -32.02
C TYR A 402 14.04 11.31 -32.35
N VAL A 403 12.72 11.21 -32.45
CA VAL A 403 12.04 9.93 -32.60
C VAL A 403 10.99 10.03 -33.69
N LYS A 404 11.15 9.18 -34.71
CA LYS A 404 10.17 8.98 -35.77
C LYS A 404 9.11 8.01 -35.27
N VAL A 405 7.85 8.45 -35.27
CA VAL A 405 6.71 7.62 -34.91
C VAL A 405 5.78 7.52 -36.10
N TYR A 406 5.62 6.32 -36.64
CA TYR A 406 4.70 6.02 -37.73
C TYR A 406 3.41 5.42 -37.20
N GLU A 407 2.28 5.82 -37.76
CA GLU A 407 0.97 5.25 -37.48
C GLU A 407 0.51 4.39 -38.66
N LYS A 408 0.11 3.13 -38.40
CA LYS A 408 -0.39 2.22 -39.42
C LYS A 408 -1.58 1.44 -38.94
N PHE A 409 -2.63 1.37 -39.76
CA PHE A 409 -3.82 0.59 -39.44
C PHE A 409 -3.54 -0.91 -39.58
N ASN A 410 -3.78 -1.67 -38.50
CA ASN A 410 -3.66 -3.12 -38.50
C ASN A 410 -5.02 -3.76 -38.81
N GLN A 411 -5.06 -4.49 -39.92
CA GLN A 411 -6.28 -5.15 -40.39
C GLN A 411 -6.73 -6.33 -39.52
N VAL A 412 -5.83 -6.92 -38.73
CA VAL A 412 -6.13 -8.13 -37.94
C VAL A 412 -6.98 -7.78 -36.71
N ASP A 413 -6.58 -6.74 -35.97
CA ASP A 413 -7.28 -6.31 -34.75
C ASP A 413 -8.10 -5.04 -34.93
N GLN A 414 -8.13 -4.49 -36.16
CA GLN A 414 -8.88 -3.30 -36.56
C GLN A 414 -8.52 -2.06 -35.72
N LYS A 415 -7.23 -1.91 -35.40
CA LYS A 415 -6.70 -0.80 -34.61
C LYS A 415 -5.45 -0.20 -35.24
N TYR A 416 -5.18 1.07 -34.94
CA TYR A 416 -3.90 1.70 -35.27
C TYR A 416 -2.78 1.19 -34.36
N HIS A 417 -1.66 0.87 -34.99
CA HIS A 417 -0.39 0.49 -34.39
C HIS A 417 0.63 1.61 -34.63
N TYR A 418 1.52 1.80 -33.66
CA TYR A 418 2.55 2.84 -33.68
C TYR A 418 3.93 2.19 -33.72
N TYR A 419 4.79 2.67 -34.60
CA TYR A 419 6.12 2.11 -34.86
C TYR A 419 7.17 3.18 -34.58
N VAL A 420 8.07 2.91 -33.66
CA VAL A 420 8.97 3.90 -33.06
C VAL A 420 10.40 3.62 -33.47
N TYR A 421 11.01 4.58 -34.18
CA TYR A 421 12.39 4.57 -34.64
C TYR A 421 13.14 5.76 -34.00
N PRO A 422 13.77 5.54 -32.84
CA PRO A 422 14.49 6.59 -32.14
C PRO A 422 15.89 6.77 -32.73
N VAL A 423 16.36 8.02 -32.77
CA VAL A 423 17.70 8.40 -33.21
C VAL A 423 18.36 9.24 -32.11
N TYR A 424 19.57 8.86 -31.71
CA TYR A 424 20.30 9.48 -30.61
C TYR A 424 21.61 10.10 -31.09
N TYR A 425 21.96 11.24 -30.51
CA TYR A 425 23.23 11.93 -30.70
C TYR A 425 23.88 12.25 -29.36
N SER A 426 25.21 12.22 -29.32
CA SER A 426 26.02 12.65 -28.17
C SER A 426 27.30 13.34 -28.68
N PRO A 427 27.85 14.34 -27.95
CA PRO A 427 29.16 14.90 -28.30
C PRO A 427 30.25 13.82 -28.25
N GLU A 428 31.19 13.87 -29.19
CA GLU A 428 32.31 12.93 -29.28
C GLU A 428 33.12 12.90 -27.98
N SER A 429 33.38 14.06 -27.37
CA SER A 429 34.15 14.11 -26.14
C SER A 429 33.46 13.44 -24.95
N LEU A 430 32.13 13.36 -24.93
CA LEU A 430 31.37 12.65 -23.90
C LEU A 430 31.46 11.13 -24.09
N ILE A 431 31.55 10.67 -25.34
CA ILE A 431 31.75 9.25 -25.68
C ILE A 431 33.19 8.82 -25.32
N GLU A 432 34.19 9.63 -25.70
CA GLU A 432 35.61 9.34 -25.51
C GLU A 432 36.04 9.33 -24.04
N LYS A 433 35.50 10.23 -23.21
CA LYS A 433 35.79 10.27 -21.77
C LYS A 433 35.39 8.97 -21.04
N ASN A 434 34.51 8.16 -21.63
CA ASN A 434 34.06 6.87 -21.12
C ASN A 434 33.55 6.91 -19.66
N GLU A 435 33.05 8.06 -19.21
CA GLU A 435 32.49 8.24 -17.86
C GLU A 435 31.17 7.45 -17.71
N LYS A 436 30.46 7.20 -18.81
CA LYS A 436 29.22 6.41 -18.88
C LYS A 436 29.47 5.08 -19.60
N LYS A 437 29.43 3.98 -18.83
CA LYS A 437 29.86 2.62 -19.21
C LYS A 437 29.34 2.05 -20.55
N ASN A 438 28.24 2.56 -21.10
CA ASN A 438 27.61 2.01 -22.31
C ASN A 438 27.71 2.89 -23.56
N TYR A 439 28.07 4.18 -23.44
CA TYR A 439 27.99 5.12 -24.57
C TYR A 439 28.94 4.74 -25.70
N LEU A 440 30.19 4.40 -25.34
CA LEU A 440 31.18 3.91 -26.30
C LEU A 440 30.70 2.66 -27.02
N ARG A 441 30.13 1.70 -26.28
CA ARG A 441 29.56 0.48 -26.88
C ARG A 441 28.41 0.80 -27.84
N TRP A 442 27.48 1.66 -27.43
CA TRP A 442 26.35 2.04 -28.29
C TRP A 442 26.82 2.79 -29.54
N HIS A 443 27.88 3.57 -29.45
CA HIS A 443 28.48 4.21 -30.60
C HIS A 443 29.12 3.19 -31.56
N ASP A 444 29.94 2.28 -31.04
CA ASP A 444 30.58 1.21 -31.84
C ASP A 444 29.56 0.27 -32.50
N GLU A 445 28.41 0.04 -31.85
CA GLU A 445 27.29 -0.76 -32.36
C GLU A 445 26.36 0.03 -33.31
N GLY A 446 26.59 1.33 -33.52
CA GLY A 446 25.77 2.19 -34.39
C GLY A 446 24.41 2.58 -33.81
N LEU A 447 24.21 2.43 -32.50
CA LEU A 447 23.00 2.81 -31.76
C LEU A 447 23.03 4.27 -31.26
N LEU A 448 24.21 4.88 -31.19
CA LEU A 448 24.42 6.26 -30.76
C LEU A 448 25.32 6.99 -31.75
N ASN A 449 24.80 8.04 -32.39
CA ASN A 449 25.59 8.88 -33.29
C ASN A 449 26.45 9.87 -32.50
N SER A 450 27.60 10.24 -33.04
CA SER A 450 28.46 11.28 -32.47
C SER A 450 28.35 12.58 -33.27
N THR A 451 28.49 13.71 -32.59
CA THR A 451 28.77 15.01 -33.21
C THR A 451 30.17 15.47 -32.83
N PRO A 452 30.95 16.08 -33.75
CA PRO A 452 32.30 16.53 -33.44
C PRO A 452 32.34 17.55 -32.30
N GLY A 453 33.31 17.40 -31.40
CA GLY A 453 33.59 18.37 -30.33
C GLY A 453 32.91 18.08 -28.99
N ASP A 454 32.77 19.13 -28.17
CA ASP A 454 32.32 19.07 -26.76
C ASP A 454 30.82 19.31 -26.58
N ILE A 455 30.13 19.79 -27.61
CA ILE A 455 28.70 20.08 -27.60
C ILE A 455 28.05 19.54 -28.86
N ILE A 456 26.74 19.27 -28.79
CA ILE A 456 25.96 18.88 -29.96
C ILE A 456 25.82 20.07 -30.90
N ASP A 457 26.27 19.88 -32.14
CA ASP A 457 26.06 20.82 -33.22
C ASP A 457 24.61 20.70 -33.72
N PHE A 458 23.79 21.69 -33.37
CA PHE A 458 22.39 21.74 -33.78
C PHE A 458 22.21 21.91 -35.29
N ASP A 459 23.19 22.42 -36.03
CA ASP A 459 23.08 22.53 -37.49
C ASP A 459 23.09 21.14 -38.13
N ILE A 460 23.93 20.22 -37.62
CA ILE A 460 23.93 18.80 -38.05
C ILE A 460 22.56 18.17 -37.80
N ILE A 461 21.98 18.39 -36.62
CA ILE A 461 20.65 17.85 -36.29
C ILE A 461 19.57 18.46 -37.18
N GLN A 462 19.65 19.76 -37.48
CA GLN A 462 18.69 20.44 -38.35
C GLN A 462 18.77 19.94 -39.81
N ASP A 463 19.97 19.66 -40.30
CA ASP A 463 20.18 19.08 -41.62
C ASP A 463 19.61 17.67 -41.69
N GLN A 464 19.84 16.85 -40.66
CA GLN A 464 19.24 15.52 -40.55
C GLN A 464 17.71 15.57 -40.50
N LEU A 465 17.11 16.43 -39.67
CA LEU A 465 15.66 16.63 -39.66
C LEU A 465 15.15 17.08 -41.04
N SER A 466 15.90 17.93 -41.76
CA SER A 466 15.55 18.34 -43.12
C SER A 466 15.59 17.18 -44.12
N GLU A 467 16.51 16.22 -43.98
CA GLU A 467 16.54 15.01 -44.79
C GLU A 467 15.31 14.13 -44.48
N GLU A 468 14.95 13.99 -43.20
CA GLU A 468 13.76 13.22 -42.79
C GLU A 468 12.46 13.80 -43.36
N TYR A 469 12.35 15.14 -43.50
CA TYR A 469 11.22 15.80 -44.17
C TYR A 469 11.02 15.27 -45.61
N HIS A 470 12.13 15.01 -46.31
CA HIS A 470 12.09 14.58 -47.71
C HIS A 470 11.96 13.06 -47.87
N ASN A 471 12.44 12.29 -46.89
CA ASN A 471 12.50 10.84 -46.96
C ASN A 471 11.27 10.14 -46.36
N THR A 472 10.49 10.84 -45.54
CA THR A 472 9.32 10.30 -44.85
C THR A 472 8.04 11.04 -45.25
N GLN A 473 6.88 10.40 -45.07
CA GLN A 473 5.59 11.08 -45.17
C GLN A 473 5.34 11.86 -43.88
N LEU A 474 6.13 12.92 -43.67
CA LEU A 474 6.12 13.69 -42.43
C LEU A 474 4.87 14.58 -42.36
N TYR A 475 4.07 14.36 -41.33
CA TYR A 475 2.92 15.19 -41.00
C TYR A 475 3.36 16.47 -40.27
N GLU A 476 4.12 16.33 -39.17
CA GLU A 476 4.68 17.47 -38.43
C GLU A 476 5.84 17.05 -37.51
N TYR A 477 6.61 18.05 -37.06
CA TYR A 477 7.57 17.95 -35.97
C TYR A 477 6.94 18.41 -34.65
N ALA A 478 7.21 17.68 -33.57
CA ALA A 478 6.70 17.96 -32.24
C ALA A 478 7.86 18.29 -31.28
N PHE A 479 8.01 19.58 -30.94
CA PHE A 479 9.10 20.10 -30.11
C PHE A 479 8.67 20.48 -28.69
N ASP A 480 9.59 20.39 -27.73
CA ASP A 480 9.50 21.18 -26.49
C ASP A 480 9.88 22.65 -26.75
N ARG A 481 9.17 23.58 -26.11
CA ARG A 481 9.41 25.04 -26.18
C ARG A 481 10.79 25.44 -25.66
N TYR A 482 11.30 24.86 -24.57
CA TYR A 482 12.35 25.52 -23.80
C TYR A 482 13.72 25.64 -24.52
N ASN A 483 14.10 24.66 -25.34
CA ASN A 483 15.42 24.62 -26.00
C ASN A 483 15.38 24.71 -27.53
N ALA A 484 14.19 24.79 -28.15
CA ALA A 484 14.04 24.61 -29.61
C ALA A 484 13.90 25.87 -30.44
N HIS A 485 13.77 27.06 -29.85
CA HIS A 485 13.31 28.26 -30.55
C HIS A 485 14.08 28.58 -31.85
N GLN A 486 15.40 28.41 -31.88
CA GLN A 486 16.21 28.68 -33.07
C GLN A 486 16.02 27.62 -34.16
N MET A 487 16.15 26.33 -33.82
CA MET A 487 15.99 25.22 -34.76
C MET A 487 14.55 25.11 -35.26
N ALA A 488 13.58 25.19 -34.36
CA ALA A 488 12.15 25.17 -34.70
C ALA A 488 11.79 26.36 -35.60
N GLY A 489 12.25 27.58 -35.29
CA GLY A 489 12.03 28.75 -36.15
C GLY A 489 12.67 28.62 -37.54
N SER A 490 13.85 28.01 -37.63
CA SER A 490 14.51 27.71 -38.90
C SER A 490 13.70 26.70 -39.74
N LEU A 491 13.25 25.60 -39.13
CA LEU A 491 12.41 24.59 -39.77
C LEU A 491 11.05 25.16 -40.19
N GLN A 492 10.42 26.01 -39.36
CA GLN A 492 9.18 26.72 -39.72
C GLN A 492 9.36 27.62 -40.94
N LYS A 493 10.48 28.33 -41.01
CA LYS A 493 10.80 29.19 -42.17
C LYS A 493 11.02 28.36 -43.45
N LYS A 494 11.59 27.16 -43.32
CA LYS A 494 11.92 26.29 -44.46
C LYS A 494 10.72 25.49 -44.97
N PHE A 495 9.88 24.98 -44.07
CA PHE A 495 8.83 24.01 -44.40
C PHE A 495 7.40 24.49 -44.07
N GLY A 496 7.25 25.62 -43.38
CA GLY A 496 5.98 26.23 -43.00
C GLY A 496 5.69 26.17 -41.50
N GLU A 497 4.95 27.15 -40.98
CA GLU A 497 4.65 27.25 -39.54
C GLU A 497 3.87 26.04 -39.00
N ASN A 498 2.98 25.47 -39.82
CA ASN A 498 2.17 24.29 -39.47
C ASN A 498 2.99 22.99 -39.42
N MET A 499 4.21 22.96 -39.96
CA MET A 499 5.05 21.77 -39.92
C MET A 499 5.73 21.56 -38.58
N VAL A 500 5.78 22.58 -37.71
CA VAL A 500 6.52 22.51 -36.44
C VAL A 500 5.63 23.00 -35.31
N ILE A 501 5.24 22.07 -34.44
CA ILE A 501 4.32 22.31 -33.33
C ILE A 501 5.07 22.21 -32.00
N TYR A 502 4.79 23.16 -31.11
CA TYR A 502 5.31 23.16 -29.75
C TYR A 502 4.35 22.44 -28.79
N CYS A 503 4.80 21.32 -28.22
CA CYS A 503 4.07 20.55 -27.22
C CYS A 503 4.06 21.24 -25.86
N ASN A 504 2.95 21.12 -25.14
CA ASN A 504 2.80 21.68 -23.80
C ASN A 504 3.39 20.74 -22.74
N GLN A 505 4.57 21.07 -22.23
CA GLN A 505 5.29 20.26 -21.23
C GLN A 505 4.73 20.35 -19.79
N SER A 506 3.65 21.10 -19.58
CA SER A 506 2.96 21.07 -18.29
C SER A 506 2.39 19.68 -18.01
N MET A 507 2.15 19.37 -16.73
CA MET A 507 1.54 18.10 -16.36
C MET A 507 0.16 17.90 -17.01
N SER A 508 -0.60 18.97 -17.27
CA SER A 508 -1.87 18.89 -17.98
C SER A 508 -1.71 18.60 -19.47
N GLY A 509 -0.66 19.13 -20.10
CA GLY A 509 -0.41 18.90 -21.54
C GLY A 509 0.03 17.48 -21.83
N LEU A 510 1.04 16.97 -21.12
CA LEU A 510 1.57 15.62 -21.34
C LEU A 510 0.72 14.48 -20.75
N ASN A 511 -0.33 14.80 -20.00
CA ASN A 511 -1.13 13.79 -19.30
C ASN A 511 -1.75 12.77 -20.25
N GLU A 512 -2.36 13.23 -21.35
CA GLU A 512 -3.02 12.33 -22.30
C GLU A 512 -2.01 11.52 -23.11
N ALA A 513 -0.91 12.12 -23.59
CA ALA A 513 0.16 11.40 -24.26
C ALA A 513 0.79 10.32 -23.36
N THR A 514 1.04 10.63 -22.08
CA THR A 514 1.59 9.67 -21.09
C THR A 514 0.62 8.50 -20.87
N LYS A 515 -0.67 8.77 -20.69
CA LYS A 515 -1.69 7.72 -20.56
C LYS A 515 -1.80 6.89 -21.84
N PHE A 516 -1.75 7.55 -22.99
CA PHE A 516 -1.87 6.91 -24.29
C PHE A 516 -0.70 5.96 -24.57
N PHE A 517 0.54 6.39 -24.33
CA PHE A 517 1.73 5.53 -24.44
C PHE A 517 1.59 4.27 -23.58
N LYS A 518 1.22 4.41 -22.29
CA LYS A 518 1.01 3.24 -21.40
C LYS A 518 -0.09 2.32 -21.93
N ARG A 519 -1.18 2.87 -22.46
CA ARG A 519 -2.27 2.10 -23.08
C ARG A 519 -1.78 1.31 -24.30
N LEU A 520 -1.00 1.94 -25.18
CA LEU A 520 -0.44 1.27 -26.36
C LEU A 520 0.48 0.10 -25.97
N MET A 521 1.30 0.28 -24.93
CA MET A 521 2.15 -0.78 -24.40
C MET A 521 1.32 -1.97 -23.89
N ILE A 522 0.30 -1.71 -23.07
CA ILE A 522 -0.58 -2.75 -22.50
C ILE A 522 -1.32 -3.51 -23.61
N GLU A 523 -1.80 -2.79 -24.63
CA GLU A 523 -2.49 -3.37 -25.77
C GLU A 523 -1.54 -3.98 -26.81
N LYS A 524 -0.21 -3.88 -26.62
CA LYS A 524 0.82 -4.32 -27.57
C LYS A 524 0.68 -3.69 -28.96
N ARG A 525 0.27 -2.43 -29.00
CA ARG A 525 0.06 -1.62 -30.22
C ARG A 525 1.16 -0.60 -30.48
N ILE A 526 2.20 -0.57 -29.67
CA ILE A 526 3.42 0.19 -29.94
C ILE A 526 4.59 -0.77 -30.09
N HIS A 527 5.40 -0.55 -31.11
CA HIS A 527 6.47 -1.45 -31.53
C HIS A 527 7.77 -0.66 -31.64
N PHE A 528 8.79 -1.06 -30.91
CA PHE A 528 10.14 -0.51 -30.99
C PHE A 528 11.17 -1.63 -30.92
N LYS A 529 12.40 -1.32 -31.34
CA LYS A 529 13.56 -2.19 -31.09
C LYS A 529 14.84 -1.38 -31.04
N HIS A 530 15.15 -0.85 -29.86
CA HIS A 530 16.36 -0.04 -29.65
C HIS A 530 16.81 -0.11 -28.19
N GLU A 531 18.08 -0.44 -27.94
CA GLU A 531 18.58 -0.67 -26.58
C GLU A 531 18.52 0.60 -25.70
N ILE A 532 18.93 1.74 -26.25
CA ILE A 532 18.86 3.05 -25.57
C ILE A 532 17.41 3.42 -25.23
N PHE A 533 16.44 3.09 -26.09
CA PHE A 533 15.04 3.37 -25.83
C PHE A 533 14.47 2.49 -24.71
N VAL A 534 14.82 1.20 -24.70
CA VAL A 534 14.49 0.29 -23.58
C VAL A 534 15.05 0.84 -22.27
N TRP A 535 16.30 1.32 -22.28
CA TRP A 535 16.91 1.97 -21.13
C TRP A 535 16.16 3.25 -20.72
N ASN A 536 15.79 4.12 -21.66
CA ASN A 536 14.96 5.30 -21.38
C ASN A 536 13.60 4.94 -20.75
N CYS A 537 12.93 3.90 -21.24
CA CYS A 537 11.68 3.41 -20.64
C CYS A 537 11.89 2.88 -19.21
N LEU A 538 13.00 2.19 -18.94
CA LEU A 538 13.30 1.64 -17.62
C LEU A 538 13.62 2.70 -16.57
N ASN A 539 14.10 3.87 -17.00
CA ASN A 539 14.44 5.01 -16.14
C ASN A 539 13.27 5.98 -15.94
N ALA A 540 12.15 5.77 -16.64
CA ALA A 540 11.02 6.69 -16.59
C ALA A 540 10.20 6.51 -15.31
N HIS A 541 10.08 7.59 -14.54
CA HIS A 541 9.19 7.70 -13.39
C HIS A 541 7.97 8.54 -13.74
N VAL A 542 6.84 8.26 -13.13
CA VAL A 542 5.65 9.11 -13.28
C VAL A 542 5.37 9.86 -11.99
N VAL A 543 5.22 11.18 -12.12
CA VAL A 543 4.69 12.03 -11.07
C VAL A 543 3.19 12.17 -11.29
N SER A 544 2.40 12.07 -10.23
CA SER A 544 0.95 12.31 -10.26
C SER A 544 0.56 13.45 -9.34
N ARG A 545 -0.28 14.36 -9.83
CA ARG A 545 -0.90 15.43 -9.03
C ARG A 545 -2.33 15.67 -9.54
N GLU A 546 -3.28 15.67 -8.62
CA GLU A 546 -4.70 15.98 -8.92
C GLU A 546 -5.29 15.13 -10.07
N GLY A 547 -4.85 13.87 -10.21
CA GLY A 547 -5.32 12.94 -11.24
C GLY A 547 -4.63 13.08 -12.61
N LEU A 548 -3.75 14.06 -12.77
CA LEU A 548 -2.87 14.22 -13.93
C LEU A 548 -1.55 13.49 -13.71
N ILE A 549 -0.95 13.00 -14.79
CA ILE A 549 0.35 12.32 -14.78
C ILE A 549 1.32 12.94 -15.77
N LYS A 550 2.62 12.88 -15.47
CA LYS A 550 3.68 13.14 -16.45
C LYS A 550 4.92 12.32 -16.11
N ILE A 551 5.76 12.06 -17.11
CA ILE A 551 7.05 11.41 -16.88
C ILE A 551 8.08 12.38 -16.30
N THR A 552 9.03 11.83 -15.56
CA THR A 552 10.23 12.51 -15.06
C THR A 552 11.35 11.49 -14.87
N LYS A 553 12.58 11.98 -14.72
CA LYS A 553 13.72 11.18 -14.27
C LYS A 553 13.79 11.18 -12.74
N ASP A 554 14.39 10.16 -12.15
CA ASP A 554 14.66 10.17 -10.72
C ASP A 554 15.62 11.35 -10.39
N PRO A 555 15.23 12.28 -9.50
CA PRO A 555 16.10 13.39 -9.09
C PRO A 555 17.42 12.93 -8.44
N THR A 556 17.47 11.69 -7.94
CA THR A 556 18.65 11.09 -7.30
C THR A 556 19.59 10.37 -8.27
N SER A 557 19.17 10.18 -9.52
CA SER A 557 19.95 9.54 -10.60
C SER A 557 20.11 10.48 -11.79
N PRO A 558 20.92 11.56 -11.67
CA PRO A 558 21.05 12.57 -12.74
C PRO A 558 21.63 12.01 -14.05
N ASP A 559 22.35 10.89 -13.98
CA ASP A 559 22.97 10.19 -15.11
C ASP A 559 21.98 9.38 -15.95
N GLU A 560 20.82 9.04 -15.40
CA GLU A 560 19.76 8.34 -16.12
C GLU A 560 19.04 9.28 -17.11
N LYS A 561 18.65 8.71 -18.25
CA LYS A 561 18.06 9.42 -19.39
C LYS A 561 16.70 8.90 -19.74
N ILE A 562 15.85 9.79 -20.26
CA ILE A 562 14.48 9.51 -20.72
C ILE A 562 14.17 10.19 -22.06
N ASP A 563 15.19 10.75 -22.73
CA ASP A 563 15.06 11.71 -23.82
C ASP A 563 14.32 11.11 -25.03
N GLY A 564 14.63 9.87 -25.40
CA GLY A 564 13.90 9.18 -26.47
C GLY A 564 12.42 8.92 -26.12
N LEU A 565 12.13 8.64 -24.85
CA LEU A 565 10.75 8.47 -24.40
C LEU A 565 10.00 9.81 -24.36
N ALA A 566 10.64 10.88 -23.91
CA ALA A 566 10.05 12.22 -23.91
C ALA A 566 9.74 12.70 -25.34
N ALA A 567 10.68 12.54 -26.27
CA ALA A 567 10.46 12.78 -27.69
C ALA A 567 9.29 11.95 -28.24
N THR A 568 9.20 10.67 -27.89
CA THR A 568 8.06 9.82 -28.30
C THR A 568 6.72 10.35 -27.78
N LEU A 569 6.67 10.85 -26.53
CA LEU A 569 5.46 11.45 -25.98
C LEU A 569 5.06 12.74 -26.70
N ASN A 570 6.03 13.56 -27.13
CA ASN A 570 5.74 14.73 -27.96
C ASN A 570 5.07 14.32 -29.28
N ALA A 571 5.58 13.28 -29.96
CA ALA A 571 4.95 12.77 -31.18
C ALA A 571 3.54 12.20 -30.94
N LEU A 572 3.35 11.44 -29.86
CA LEU A 572 2.05 10.85 -29.52
C LEU A 572 1.00 11.89 -29.10
N ASP A 573 1.41 12.97 -28.43
CA ASP A 573 0.54 14.11 -28.13
C ASP A 573 -0.10 14.66 -29.42
N ARG A 574 0.70 14.74 -30.47
CA ARG A 574 0.28 15.22 -31.78
C ARG A 574 -0.59 14.24 -32.56
N PHE A 575 -0.31 12.93 -32.49
CA PHE A 575 -1.22 11.92 -33.05
C PHE A 575 -2.62 11.94 -32.41
N ILE A 576 -2.71 12.23 -31.10
CA ILE A 576 -4.00 12.38 -30.41
C ILE A 576 -4.80 13.55 -31.01
N VAL A 577 -4.14 14.66 -31.31
CA VAL A 577 -4.79 15.83 -31.93
C VAL A 577 -5.24 15.52 -33.35
N LYS A 578 -4.34 14.96 -34.19
CA LYS A 578 -4.65 14.54 -35.57
C LYS A 578 -5.87 13.61 -35.63
N THR A 579 -5.92 12.60 -34.76
CA THR A 579 -7.05 11.65 -34.71
C THR A 579 -8.37 12.36 -34.43
N ASN A 580 -8.39 13.37 -33.56
CA ASN A 580 -9.61 14.11 -33.26
C ASN A 580 -10.05 15.02 -34.42
N GLU A 581 -9.11 15.56 -35.20
CA GLU A 581 -9.40 16.36 -36.39
C GLU A 581 -10.05 15.52 -37.51
N ASP A 582 -9.62 14.27 -37.67
CA ASP A 582 -10.20 13.35 -38.67
C ASP A 582 -11.66 12.96 -38.37
N TYR A 583 -12.09 12.99 -37.11
CA TYR A 583 -13.50 12.75 -36.71
C TYR A 583 -14.43 13.95 -36.95
N ASP A 584 -13.88 15.17 -37.00
CA ASP A 584 -14.64 16.42 -37.20
C ASP A 584 -14.67 16.87 -38.68
N SER A 585 -14.05 16.12 -39.60
CA SER A 585 -14.09 16.41 -41.04
C SER A 585 -15.42 15.95 -41.67
N PRO A 586 -16.17 16.80 -42.39
CA PRO A 586 -17.44 16.42 -42.99
C PRO A 586 -17.22 15.41 -44.11
N VAL A 587 -17.59 14.15 -43.86
CA VAL A 587 -17.62 13.08 -44.86
C VAL A 587 -18.53 13.53 -46.01
N PHE A 588 -17.95 13.57 -47.22
CA PHE A 588 -18.56 13.90 -48.50
C PHE A 588 -20.01 13.39 -48.63
N GLU A 589 -20.94 14.31 -48.94
CA GLU A 589 -22.26 13.99 -49.45
C GLU A 589 -22.12 13.15 -50.73
N ILE A 590 -22.54 11.89 -50.65
CA ILE A 590 -22.77 11.07 -51.85
C ILE A 590 -24.05 11.60 -52.50
N GLU A 591 -23.90 12.34 -53.60
CA GLU A 591 -24.99 12.69 -54.51
C GLU A 591 -25.68 11.41 -55.01
N ILE A 592 -26.85 11.12 -54.46
CA ILE A 592 -27.77 10.15 -55.06
C ILE A 592 -28.42 10.84 -56.25
N GLY A 593 -27.83 10.64 -57.42
CA GLY A 593 -28.39 11.05 -58.70
C GLY A 593 -29.81 10.48 -58.87
N ARG A 594 -30.79 11.39 -58.97
CA ARG A 594 -32.10 11.09 -59.55
C ARG A 594 -31.92 11.04 -61.07
N GLY A 595 -32.10 9.86 -61.66
CA GLY A 595 -32.23 9.71 -63.10
C GLY A 595 -33.23 8.60 -63.44
N GLY A 596 -34.23 8.97 -64.24
CA GLY A 596 -34.94 8.10 -65.19
C GLY A 596 -36.03 7.20 -64.63
#